data_AF-A0A9E7F2X8-F1
#
_entry.id   AF-A0A9E7F2X8-F1
#
_cell.length_a   1.000
_cell.length_b   1.000
_cell.length_c   1.000
_cell.angle_alpha   90.00
_cell.angle_beta   90.00
_cell.angle_gamma   90.00
#
_symmetry.space_group_name_H-M   'P 1'
#
loop_
_entity.id
_entity.type
_entity.pdbx_description
1 polymer ?
#
loop_
_entity_poly.entity_id
_entity_poly.type
_entity_poly.pdbx_seq_one_letter_code
_entity_poly.pdbx_strand_id
1 'polypeptide(L)'
;FRLWEKFLIVLVLYSAWICPFEFAFRRYLPSTIFLVDNIINSFFAIDIVLTFFVAFVDHKSYLLVDEPKRIAVRYLSTWFIFDACSTFPFQTISFFFNGHSKSLGFKLLSVLRLWRLHHVNSLFARLEKDIRFNYFWTRCTKLFSVTLFAVHCSGCFNYMIADRYPDPERTWIGAVIPNFMEHNLWVRYVTAIYWSITTLTTTGYGDLHAENTREMVFGICYMLFNLGLTSYLIGNMTNLVVHGTSHTKNFRDTIQAASEFASRNKLPKHMEEQMLSHICLRFKTEGLKQQETLDGLPKAIRSSIAEYLFFPIVQKVYLFQGFSFNLIFQLVTEMQAEYYPPKEDVILQNEAPAYLYIIVSGAVVSNFSLLPNLQVHGRLTAGEIFGEIGVLCNMSQPFTIRTTELTQILRLNRTTLFNIIRQSRQDATIVMSNLFQVFN
;
A
#
# COMPACT_ATOMS: atom_id res chain seq x y z
N PHE A 1 -7.99 -8.64 -23.09
CA PHE A 1 -6.90 -9.33 -22.38
C PHE A 1 -7.07 -9.39 -20.86
N ARG A 2 -7.26 -8.28 -20.12
CA ARG A 2 -7.40 -8.33 -18.64
C ARG A 2 -8.50 -9.26 -18.10
N LEU A 3 -9.65 -9.36 -18.79
CA LEU A 3 -10.72 -10.31 -18.43
C LEU A 3 -10.28 -11.77 -18.59
N TRP A 4 -9.47 -12.06 -19.62
CA TRP A 4 -8.88 -13.38 -19.86
C TRP A 4 -7.90 -13.75 -18.75
N GLU A 5 -7.00 -12.84 -18.35
CA GLU A 5 -6.09 -13.08 -17.22
C GLU A 5 -6.87 -13.40 -15.92
N LYS A 6 -7.95 -12.65 -15.62
CA LYS A 6 -8.80 -12.91 -14.46
C LYS A 6 -9.50 -14.28 -14.54
N PHE A 7 -9.98 -14.65 -15.73
CA PHE A 7 -10.57 -15.96 -15.95
C PHE A 7 -9.55 -17.09 -15.75
N LEU A 8 -8.33 -16.94 -16.27
CA LEU A 8 -7.25 -17.92 -16.05
C LEU A 8 -6.89 -18.08 -14.58
N ILE A 9 -6.87 -16.99 -13.81
CA ILE A 9 -6.62 -17.07 -12.35
C ILE A 9 -7.64 -17.99 -11.68
N VAL A 10 -8.92 -17.91 -12.05
CA VAL A 10 -9.96 -18.81 -11.51
C VAL A 10 -9.65 -20.27 -11.88
N LEU A 11 -9.24 -20.53 -13.12
CA LEU A 11 -8.83 -21.87 -13.55
C LEU A 11 -7.57 -22.38 -12.83
N VAL A 12 -6.61 -21.50 -12.53
CA VAL A 12 -5.42 -21.84 -11.76
C VAL A 12 -5.79 -22.22 -10.33
N LEU A 13 -6.67 -21.48 -9.67
CA LEU A 13 -7.13 -21.80 -8.32
C LEU A 13 -7.83 -23.15 -8.27
N TYR A 14 -8.70 -23.44 -9.24
CA TYR A 14 -9.33 -24.75 -9.39
C TYR A 14 -8.26 -25.85 -9.59
N SER A 15 -7.35 -25.66 -10.56
CA SER A 15 -6.31 -26.66 -10.88
C SER A 15 -5.36 -26.90 -9.70
N ALA A 16 -5.03 -25.87 -8.93
CA ALA A 16 -4.18 -25.98 -7.75
C ALA A 16 -4.88 -26.77 -6.64
N TRP A 17 -6.18 -26.57 -6.42
CA TRP A 17 -6.94 -27.31 -5.43
C TRP A 17 -7.15 -28.78 -5.84
N ILE A 18 -7.51 -29.03 -7.10
CA ILE A 18 -7.81 -30.37 -7.60
C ILE A 18 -6.54 -31.22 -7.73
N CYS A 19 -5.38 -30.65 -8.06
CA CYS A 19 -4.17 -31.44 -8.32
C CYS A 19 -3.75 -32.34 -7.14
N PRO A 20 -3.55 -31.84 -5.89
CA PRO A 20 -3.24 -32.71 -4.73
C PRO A 20 -4.38 -33.68 -4.40
N PHE A 21 -5.62 -33.21 -4.56
CA PHE A 21 -6.82 -33.97 -4.24
C PHE A 21 -7.01 -35.17 -5.17
N GLU A 22 -6.86 -34.97 -6.49
CA GLU A 22 -6.86 -36.04 -7.48
C GLU A 22 -5.70 -37.00 -7.23
N PHE A 23 -4.51 -36.48 -6.93
CA PHE A 23 -3.33 -37.31 -6.69
C PHE A 23 -3.51 -38.29 -5.51
N ALA A 24 -4.23 -37.86 -4.47
CA ALA A 24 -4.53 -38.66 -3.28
C ALA A 24 -5.78 -39.54 -3.42
N PHE A 25 -6.89 -38.99 -3.91
CA PHE A 25 -8.21 -39.63 -3.87
C PHE A 25 -8.68 -40.22 -5.22
N ARG A 26 -7.82 -40.29 -6.24
CA ARG A 26 -8.18 -40.72 -7.63
C ARG A 26 -9.07 -41.94 -7.74
N ARG A 27 -8.86 -42.96 -6.91
CA ARG A 27 -9.60 -44.23 -6.95
C ARG A 27 -11.11 -44.05 -6.72
N TYR A 28 -11.49 -42.94 -6.08
CA TYR A 28 -12.85 -42.66 -5.63
C TYR A 28 -13.50 -41.50 -6.42
N LEU A 29 -12.82 -40.95 -7.44
CA LEU A 29 -13.28 -39.79 -8.20
C LEU A 29 -13.96 -40.22 -9.51
N PRO A 30 -15.07 -39.54 -9.91
CA PRO A 30 -15.77 -39.85 -11.15
C PRO A 30 -14.97 -39.42 -12.38
N SER A 31 -15.18 -40.10 -13.51
CA SER A 31 -14.54 -39.80 -14.80
C SER A 31 -14.86 -38.40 -15.36
N THR A 32 -15.89 -37.73 -14.85
CA THR A 32 -16.25 -36.35 -15.23
C THR A 32 -15.14 -35.35 -14.89
N ILE A 33 -14.42 -35.54 -13.79
CA ILE A 33 -13.32 -34.65 -13.37
C ILE A 33 -12.17 -34.70 -14.38
N PHE A 34 -11.89 -35.88 -14.94
CA PHE A 34 -10.90 -36.03 -16.01
C PHE A 34 -11.27 -35.23 -17.28
N LEU A 35 -12.56 -35.16 -17.61
CA LEU A 35 -13.04 -34.35 -18.75
C LEU A 35 -12.87 -32.86 -18.48
N VAL A 36 -13.23 -32.39 -17.28
CA VAL A 36 -13.05 -31.00 -16.85
C VAL A 36 -11.56 -30.60 -16.89
N ASP A 37 -10.67 -31.45 -16.40
CA ASP A 37 -9.23 -31.21 -16.43
C ASP A 37 -8.68 -31.03 -17.85
N ASN A 38 -9.15 -31.84 -18.80
CA ASN A 38 -8.73 -31.72 -20.20
C ASN A 38 -9.22 -30.40 -20.81
N ILE A 39 -10.45 -29.98 -20.53
CA ILE A 39 -10.98 -28.68 -20.96
C ILE A 39 -10.11 -27.54 -20.41
N ILE A 40 -9.75 -27.61 -19.13
CA ILE A 40 -8.90 -26.60 -18.49
C ILE A 40 -7.51 -26.56 -19.13
N ASN A 41 -6.90 -27.72 -19.43
CA ASN A 41 -5.61 -27.78 -20.12
C ASN A 41 -5.68 -27.14 -21.52
N SER A 42 -6.82 -27.25 -22.23
CA SER A 42 -7.01 -26.57 -23.52
C SER A 42 -7.01 -25.04 -23.37
N PHE A 43 -7.60 -24.48 -22.31
CA PHE A 43 -7.54 -23.03 -22.06
C PHE A 43 -6.10 -22.53 -21.82
N PHE A 44 -5.28 -23.28 -21.08
CA PHE A 44 -3.87 -22.94 -20.90
C PHE A 44 -3.05 -23.10 -22.19
N ALA A 45 -3.38 -24.08 -23.03
CA ALA A 45 -2.76 -24.20 -24.35
C ALA A 45 -3.07 -23.00 -25.25
N ILE A 46 -4.32 -22.51 -25.21
CA ILE A 46 -4.73 -21.27 -25.89
C ILE A 46 -3.95 -20.06 -25.34
N ASP A 47 -3.75 -19.99 -24.02
CA ASP A 47 -3.01 -18.89 -23.39
C ASP A 47 -1.53 -18.83 -23.82
N ILE A 48 -0.87 -19.99 -23.97
CA ILE A 48 0.50 -20.06 -24.51
C ILE A 48 0.55 -19.41 -25.89
N VAL A 49 -0.42 -19.73 -26.77
CA VAL A 49 -0.49 -19.15 -28.12
C VAL A 49 -0.78 -17.65 -28.06
N LEU A 50 -1.73 -17.23 -27.21
CA LEU A 50 -2.09 -15.82 -27.04
C LEU A 50 -0.92 -14.98 -26.52
N THR A 51 -0.06 -15.54 -25.65
CA THR A 51 1.07 -14.83 -25.05
C THR A 51 2.10 -14.36 -26.10
N PHE A 52 2.22 -15.04 -27.23
CA PHE A 52 3.06 -14.58 -28.35
C PHE A 52 2.55 -13.29 -29.04
N PHE A 53 1.29 -12.93 -28.82
CA PHE A 53 0.65 -11.73 -29.38
C PHE A 53 0.45 -10.60 -28.37
N VAL A 54 0.98 -10.75 -27.14
CA VAL A 54 0.80 -9.77 -26.07
C VAL A 54 2.04 -8.90 -25.94
N ALA A 55 1.85 -7.60 -26.10
CA ALA A 55 2.87 -6.59 -25.87
C ALA A 55 3.35 -6.59 -24.40
N PHE A 56 4.62 -6.27 -24.19
CA PHE A 56 5.19 -6.16 -22.86
C PHE A 56 5.77 -4.77 -22.60
N VAL A 57 5.88 -4.40 -21.32
CA VAL A 57 6.63 -3.20 -20.91
C VAL A 57 8.09 -3.58 -20.71
N ASP A 58 8.98 -2.88 -21.39
CA ASP A 58 10.42 -3.06 -21.21
C ASP A 58 10.91 -2.38 -19.92
N HIS A 59 11.75 -3.06 -19.15
CA HIS A 59 12.20 -2.57 -17.84
C HIS A 59 13.21 -1.43 -17.94
N LYS A 60 13.86 -1.25 -19.10
CA LYS A 60 14.83 -0.16 -19.32
C LYS A 60 14.15 1.10 -19.85
N SER A 61 13.35 0.95 -20.90
CA SER A 61 12.67 2.08 -21.54
C SER A 61 11.34 2.45 -20.89
N TYR A 62 10.72 1.56 -20.10
CA TYR A 62 9.35 1.70 -19.56
C TYR A 62 8.28 1.92 -20.63
N LEU A 63 8.62 1.68 -21.90
CA LEU A 63 7.71 1.78 -23.03
C LEU A 63 7.14 0.41 -23.38
N LEU A 64 5.97 0.44 -24.01
CA LEU A 64 5.30 -0.74 -24.54
C LEU A 64 6.04 -1.19 -25.82
N VAL A 65 6.42 -2.46 -25.86
CA VAL A 65 7.13 -3.08 -27.01
C VAL A 65 6.17 -4.02 -27.73
N ASP A 66 5.84 -3.66 -28.97
CA ASP A 66 4.89 -4.39 -29.83
C ASP A 66 5.56 -5.25 -30.91
N GLU A 67 6.90 -5.32 -30.92
CA GLU A 67 7.65 -6.08 -31.93
C GLU A 67 7.52 -7.61 -31.73
N PRO A 68 6.89 -8.37 -32.65
CA PRO A 68 6.62 -9.80 -32.45
C PRO A 68 7.87 -10.66 -32.24
N LYS A 69 8.98 -10.31 -32.90
CA LYS A 69 10.26 -11.02 -32.73
C LYS A 69 10.80 -10.88 -31.31
N ARG A 70 10.73 -9.68 -30.73
CA ARG A 70 11.19 -9.43 -29.35
C ARG A 70 10.28 -10.12 -28.34
N ILE A 71 8.97 -10.12 -28.58
CA ILE A 71 7.98 -10.83 -27.76
C ILE A 71 8.28 -12.33 -27.73
N ALA A 72 8.45 -12.95 -28.90
CA ALA A 72 8.74 -14.37 -29.01
C ALA A 72 10.06 -14.77 -28.34
N VAL A 73 11.15 -14.03 -28.58
CA VAL A 73 12.46 -14.31 -27.96
C VAL A 73 12.37 -14.21 -26.44
N ARG A 74 11.73 -13.16 -25.91
CA ARG A 74 11.55 -12.98 -24.47
C ARG A 74 10.77 -14.15 -23.85
N TYR A 75 9.66 -14.55 -24.48
CA TYR A 75 8.82 -15.61 -23.92
C TYR A 75 9.49 -16.99 -24.00
N LEU A 76 10.12 -17.32 -25.13
CA LEU A 76 10.87 -18.57 -25.33
C LEU A 76 12.04 -18.72 -24.36
N SER A 77 12.73 -17.62 -24.02
CA SER A 77 13.88 -17.67 -23.11
C SER A 77 13.52 -17.69 -21.62
N THR A 78 12.27 -17.40 -21.24
CA THR A 78 11.88 -17.22 -19.84
C THR A 78 10.90 -18.28 -19.35
N TRP A 79 9.67 -18.27 -19.85
CA TRP A 79 8.55 -19.02 -19.25
C TRP A 79 8.06 -20.18 -20.10
N PHE A 80 8.29 -20.15 -21.42
CA PHE A 80 7.71 -21.10 -22.38
C PHE A 80 7.90 -22.57 -22.02
N ILE A 81 9.12 -22.99 -21.65
CA ILE A 81 9.41 -24.40 -21.34
C ILE A 81 8.57 -24.87 -20.15
N PHE A 82 8.48 -24.05 -19.11
CA PHE A 82 7.72 -24.42 -17.92
C PHE A 82 6.21 -24.40 -18.18
N ASP A 83 5.71 -23.42 -18.94
CA ASP A 83 4.29 -23.35 -19.31
C ASP A 83 3.89 -24.54 -20.20
N ALA A 84 4.72 -24.89 -21.18
CA ALA A 84 4.52 -26.04 -22.06
C ALA A 84 4.50 -27.36 -21.26
N CYS A 85 5.50 -27.58 -20.39
CA CYS A 85 5.56 -28.76 -19.53
C CYS A 85 4.36 -28.84 -18.57
N SER A 86 3.90 -27.71 -18.01
CA SER A 86 2.75 -27.68 -17.11
C SER A 86 1.42 -27.94 -17.84
N THR A 87 1.34 -27.62 -19.14
CA THR A 87 0.13 -27.75 -19.98
C THR A 87 0.03 -29.12 -20.64
N PHE A 88 1.15 -29.82 -20.80
CA PHE A 88 1.21 -31.09 -21.49
C PHE A 88 0.36 -32.18 -20.80
N PRO A 89 -0.59 -32.85 -21.50
CA PRO A 89 -1.52 -33.79 -20.90
C PRO A 89 -0.90 -35.19 -20.73
N PHE A 90 0.13 -35.31 -19.88
CA PHE A 90 0.86 -36.57 -19.65
C PHE A 90 -0.03 -37.77 -19.30
N GLN A 91 -1.08 -37.54 -18.51
CA GLN A 91 -1.98 -38.61 -18.08
C GLN A 91 -2.85 -39.14 -19.23
N THR A 92 -3.34 -38.24 -20.09
CA THR A 92 -4.17 -38.59 -21.26
C THR A 92 -3.35 -39.40 -22.26
N ILE A 93 -2.11 -38.98 -22.53
CA ILE A 93 -1.19 -39.70 -23.41
C ILE A 93 -0.85 -41.07 -22.83
N SER A 94 -0.55 -41.16 -21.52
CA SER A 94 -0.29 -42.46 -20.87
C SER A 94 -1.49 -43.42 -20.98
N PHE A 95 -2.72 -42.90 -20.87
CA PHE A 95 -3.94 -43.69 -21.04
C PHE A 95 -4.07 -44.26 -22.46
N PHE A 96 -3.77 -43.47 -23.49
CA PHE A 96 -3.86 -43.91 -24.89
C PHE A 96 -2.72 -44.85 -25.33
N PHE A 97 -1.48 -44.59 -24.89
CA PHE A 97 -0.31 -45.33 -25.38
C PHE A 97 0.00 -46.62 -24.62
N ASN A 98 -0.29 -46.68 -23.32
CA ASN A 98 0.30 -47.70 -22.44
C ASN A 98 -0.72 -48.51 -21.63
N GLY A 99 -1.97 -48.61 -22.11
CA GLY A 99 -3.00 -49.54 -21.65
C GLY A 99 -2.87 -49.96 -20.17
N HIS A 100 -3.37 -49.12 -19.25
CA HIS A 100 -3.45 -49.41 -17.81
C HIS A 100 -2.12 -49.57 -17.04
N SER A 101 -0.95 -49.16 -17.56
CA SER A 101 0.26 -49.12 -16.74
C SER A 101 0.09 -48.16 -15.55
N LYS A 102 0.02 -48.71 -14.33
CA LYS A 102 -0.07 -48.00 -13.03
C LYS A 102 1.24 -47.31 -12.65
N SER A 103 1.93 -46.66 -13.60
CA SER A 103 3.20 -45.99 -13.30
C SER A 103 2.98 -44.73 -12.48
N LEU A 104 3.49 -44.76 -11.25
CA LEU A 104 3.54 -43.62 -10.31
C LEU A 104 4.24 -42.40 -10.94
N GLY A 105 5.18 -42.64 -11.85
CA GLY A 105 5.96 -41.59 -12.54
C GLY A 105 5.10 -40.67 -13.40
N PHE A 106 4.17 -41.20 -14.19
CA PHE A 106 3.26 -40.36 -15.00
C PHE A 106 2.30 -39.54 -14.13
N LYS A 107 1.98 -40.02 -12.92
CA LYS A 107 1.20 -39.24 -11.95
C LYS A 107 2.04 -38.12 -11.34
N LEU A 108 3.31 -38.36 -11.03
CA LEU A 108 4.22 -37.31 -10.55
C LEU A 108 4.40 -36.18 -11.56
N LEU A 109 4.43 -36.48 -12.86
CA LEU A 109 4.48 -35.46 -13.92
C LEU A 109 3.24 -34.53 -13.91
N SER A 110 2.08 -34.99 -13.43
CA SER A 110 0.91 -34.13 -13.32
C SER A 110 1.03 -33.05 -12.23
N VAL A 111 1.96 -33.21 -11.27
CA VAL A 111 2.28 -32.17 -10.28
C VAL A 111 2.89 -30.92 -10.94
N LEU A 112 3.47 -31.05 -12.13
CA LEU A 112 3.97 -29.90 -12.90
C LEU A 112 2.88 -28.87 -13.20
N ARG A 113 1.60 -29.25 -13.15
CA ARG A 113 0.46 -28.31 -13.23
C ARG A 113 0.49 -27.23 -12.14
N LEU A 114 1.11 -27.51 -10.98
CA LEU A 114 1.26 -26.51 -9.90
C LEU A 114 2.16 -25.33 -10.30
N TRP A 115 2.97 -25.45 -11.36
CA TRP A 115 3.71 -24.31 -11.94
C TRP A 115 2.79 -23.14 -12.29
N ARG A 116 1.55 -23.41 -12.67
CA ARG A 116 0.55 -22.39 -13.02
C ARG A 116 0.23 -21.45 -11.83
N LEU A 117 0.55 -21.82 -10.59
CA LEU A 117 0.43 -20.93 -9.43
C LEU A 117 1.27 -19.64 -9.55
N HIS A 118 2.27 -19.59 -10.44
CA HIS A 118 3.01 -18.35 -10.70
C HIS A 118 2.09 -17.21 -11.18
N HIS A 119 0.99 -17.51 -11.89
CA HIS A 119 -0.01 -16.52 -12.30
C HIS A 119 -0.67 -15.84 -11.08
N VAL A 120 -0.99 -16.62 -10.04
CA VAL A 120 -1.55 -16.09 -8.78
C VAL A 120 -0.52 -15.25 -8.03
N ASN A 121 0.76 -15.66 -8.03
CA ASN A 121 1.83 -14.85 -7.45
C ASN A 121 1.99 -13.50 -8.18
N SER A 122 1.93 -13.51 -9.52
CA SER A 122 1.94 -12.29 -10.35
C SER A 122 0.75 -11.38 -10.04
N LEU A 123 -0.44 -11.95 -9.83
CA LEU A 123 -1.62 -11.20 -9.40
C LEU A 123 -1.37 -10.49 -8.05
N PHE A 124 -0.91 -11.21 -7.02
CA PHE A 124 -0.63 -10.58 -5.73
C PHE A 124 0.42 -9.49 -5.83
N ALA A 125 1.48 -9.69 -6.64
CA ALA A 125 2.49 -8.67 -6.89
C ALA A 125 1.94 -7.41 -7.59
N ARG A 126 0.90 -7.56 -8.43
CA ARG A 126 0.18 -6.43 -9.05
C ARG A 126 -0.77 -5.75 -8.06
N LEU A 127 -1.55 -6.53 -7.30
CA LEU A 127 -2.51 -6.01 -6.31
C LEU A 127 -1.82 -5.26 -5.18
N GLU A 128 -0.65 -5.73 -4.72
CA GLU A 128 0.16 -5.05 -3.70
C GLU A 128 0.63 -3.66 -4.15
N LYS A 129 0.70 -3.39 -5.46
CA LYS A 129 1.12 -2.11 -6.06
C LYS A 129 -0.06 -1.26 -6.54
N ASP A 130 -1.28 -1.79 -6.57
CA ASP A 130 -2.46 -1.08 -7.05
C ASP A 130 -3.03 -0.23 -5.90
N ILE A 131 -2.98 1.09 -6.06
CA ILE A 131 -3.44 2.09 -5.08
C ILE A 131 -4.92 1.95 -4.69
N ARG A 132 -5.72 1.24 -5.49
CA ARG A 132 -7.15 1.03 -5.22
C ARG A 132 -7.40 -0.07 -4.20
N PHE A 133 -6.41 -0.90 -3.90
CA PHE A 133 -6.52 -2.00 -2.96
C PHE A 133 -5.75 -1.69 -1.68
N ASN A 134 -6.34 -2.09 -0.54
CA ASN A 134 -5.66 -1.94 0.73
C ASN A 134 -4.51 -2.97 0.84
N TYR A 135 -3.30 -2.47 1.04
CA TYR A 135 -2.09 -3.27 1.18
C TYR A 135 -2.18 -4.28 2.33
N PHE A 136 -2.75 -3.90 3.47
CA PHE A 136 -2.89 -4.78 4.64
C PHE A 136 -3.73 -6.03 4.30
N TRP A 137 -4.93 -5.83 3.75
CA TRP A 137 -5.84 -6.91 3.39
C TRP A 137 -5.30 -7.80 2.29
N THR A 138 -4.61 -7.22 1.31
CA THR A 138 -3.98 -7.97 0.21
C THR A 138 -2.93 -8.93 0.75
N ARG A 139 -2.05 -8.46 1.66
CA ARG A 139 -1.01 -9.30 2.27
C ARG A 139 -1.60 -10.37 3.18
N CYS A 140 -2.59 -10.04 4.02
CA CYS A 140 -3.28 -11.03 4.85
C CYS A 140 -3.94 -12.14 4.01
N THR A 141 -4.61 -11.78 2.90
CA THR A 141 -5.24 -12.74 1.99
C THR A 141 -4.22 -13.69 1.36
N LYS A 142 -3.05 -13.16 0.97
CA LYS A 142 -1.93 -13.96 0.43
C LYS A 142 -1.42 -14.97 1.46
N LEU A 143 -1.16 -14.53 2.70
CA LEU A 143 -0.69 -15.40 3.78
C LEU A 143 -1.70 -16.50 4.11
N PHE A 144 -2.99 -16.13 4.22
CA PHE A 144 -4.06 -17.09 4.45
C PHE A 144 -4.15 -18.13 3.33
N SER A 145 -4.06 -17.70 2.06
CA SER A 145 -4.10 -18.58 0.90
C SER A 145 -2.94 -19.59 0.89
N VAL A 146 -1.73 -19.14 1.22
CA VAL A 146 -0.54 -20.01 1.33
C VAL A 146 -0.73 -21.05 2.43
N THR A 147 -1.20 -20.64 3.61
CA THR A 147 -1.45 -21.55 4.74
C THR A 147 -2.53 -22.57 4.40
N LEU A 148 -3.65 -22.14 3.82
CA LEU A 148 -4.73 -23.02 3.40
C LEU A 148 -4.24 -24.06 2.39
N PHE A 149 -3.46 -23.63 1.40
CA PHE A 149 -2.91 -24.52 0.39
C PHE A 149 -1.91 -25.53 0.97
N ALA A 150 -1.06 -25.12 1.92
CA ALA A 150 -0.14 -26.01 2.62
C ALA A 150 -0.89 -27.11 3.40
N VAL A 151 -1.93 -26.74 4.15
CA VAL A 151 -2.78 -27.71 4.89
C VAL A 151 -3.46 -28.68 3.94
N HIS A 152 -4.01 -28.19 2.83
CA HIS A 152 -4.66 -29.02 1.83
C HIS A 152 -3.69 -30.04 1.21
N CYS A 153 -2.50 -29.58 0.80
CA CYS A 153 -1.49 -30.42 0.17
C CYS A 153 -0.97 -31.49 1.12
N SER A 154 -0.62 -31.12 2.36
CA SER A 154 -0.08 -32.04 3.36
C SER A 154 -1.12 -33.07 3.80
N GLY A 155 -2.38 -32.67 4.00
CA GLY A 155 -3.48 -33.60 4.30
C GLY A 155 -3.69 -34.62 3.17
N CYS A 156 -3.76 -34.16 1.91
CA CYS A 156 -3.89 -35.06 0.76
C CYS A 156 -2.69 -36.00 0.64
N PHE A 157 -1.47 -35.50 0.82
CA PHE A 157 -0.26 -36.31 0.72
C PHE A 157 -0.17 -37.36 1.84
N ASN A 158 -0.54 -37.01 3.07
CA ASN A 158 -0.56 -37.96 4.19
C ASN A 158 -1.63 -39.05 4.01
N TYR A 159 -2.81 -38.68 3.51
CA TYR A 159 -3.84 -39.66 3.15
C TYR A 159 -3.34 -40.63 2.06
N MET A 160 -2.64 -40.11 1.05
CA MET A 160 -2.07 -40.94 -0.01
C MET A 160 -1.03 -41.95 0.52
N ILE A 161 -0.20 -41.57 1.50
CA ILE A 161 0.76 -42.48 2.12
C ILE A 161 0.02 -43.63 2.80
N ALA A 162 -1.06 -43.33 3.55
CA ALA A 162 -1.89 -44.33 4.21
C ALA A 162 -2.63 -45.26 3.21
N ASP A 163 -3.29 -44.70 2.17
CA ASP A 163 -4.05 -45.47 1.16
C ASP A 163 -3.16 -46.41 0.31
N ARG A 164 -1.84 -46.17 0.28
CA ARG A 164 -0.86 -46.99 -0.45
C ARG A 164 -0.01 -47.88 0.45
N TYR A 165 -0.22 -47.84 1.77
CA TYR A 165 0.50 -48.71 2.68
C TYR A 165 -0.08 -50.14 2.62
N PRO A 166 0.74 -51.21 2.67
CA PRO A 166 0.25 -52.59 2.54
C PRO A 166 -0.72 -53.02 3.65
N ASP A 167 -0.49 -52.56 4.90
CA ASP A 167 -1.28 -52.93 6.08
C ASP A 167 -2.16 -51.75 6.52
N PRO A 168 -3.45 -51.70 6.17
CA PRO A 168 -4.29 -50.51 6.40
C PRO A 168 -4.43 -50.14 7.88
N GLU A 169 -4.41 -51.12 8.78
CA GLU A 169 -4.55 -50.93 10.23
C GLU A 169 -3.32 -50.24 10.85
N ARG A 170 -2.13 -50.37 10.25
CA ARG A 170 -0.87 -49.78 10.74
C ARG A 170 -0.58 -48.42 10.10
N THR A 171 -1.59 -47.56 10.08
CA THR A 171 -1.53 -46.21 9.53
C THR A 171 -2.18 -45.21 10.49
N TRP A 172 -1.81 -43.93 10.37
CA TRP A 172 -2.33 -42.87 11.23
C TRP A 172 -3.85 -42.76 11.30
N ILE A 173 -4.56 -43.16 10.24
CA ILE A 173 -6.03 -43.16 10.18
C ILE A 173 -6.62 -44.55 10.48
N GLY A 174 -5.99 -45.62 10.00
CA GLY A 174 -6.52 -46.98 10.13
C GLY A 174 -6.44 -47.55 11.54
N ALA A 175 -5.51 -47.06 12.38
CA ALA A 175 -5.43 -47.43 13.78
C ALA A 175 -6.65 -46.94 14.60
N VAL A 176 -7.27 -45.83 14.18
CA VAL A 176 -8.41 -45.20 14.88
C VAL A 176 -9.74 -45.52 14.19
N ILE A 177 -9.74 -45.54 12.86
CA ILE A 177 -10.91 -45.80 12.03
C ILE A 177 -10.64 -47.07 11.20
N PRO A 178 -10.99 -48.25 11.72
CA PRO A 178 -10.96 -49.49 10.95
C PRO A 178 -11.79 -49.33 9.68
N ASN A 179 -11.34 -49.92 8.56
CA ASN A 179 -12.01 -49.84 7.26
C ASN A 179 -12.29 -48.41 6.75
N PHE A 180 -11.40 -47.44 7.04
CA PHE A 180 -11.51 -46.07 6.52
C PHE A 180 -11.67 -45.98 4.99
N MET A 181 -11.26 -47.02 4.25
CA MET A 181 -11.41 -47.17 2.80
C MET A 181 -12.84 -47.43 2.32
N GLU A 182 -13.81 -47.66 3.20
CA GLU A 182 -15.23 -47.84 2.85
C GLU A 182 -16.07 -46.59 3.14
N HIS A 183 -15.59 -45.69 4.01
CA HIS A 183 -16.29 -44.48 4.39
C HIS A 183 -16.41 -43.46 3.24
N ASN A 184 -17.40 -42.57 3.31
CA ASN A 184 -17.57 -41.51 2.32
C ASN A 184 -16.32 -40.62 2.17
N LEU A 185 -16.06 -40.13 0.96
CA LEU A 185 -14.91 -39.28 0.64
C LEU A 185 -14.83 -38.03 1.53
N TRP A 186 -15.98 -37.46 1.89
CA TRP A 186 -16.06 -36.31 2.79
C TRP A 186 -15.41 -36.59 4.15
N VAL A 187 -15.70 -37.74 4.75
CA VAL A 187 -15.15 -38.13 6.06
C VAL A 187 -13.63 -38.23 5.96
N ARG A 188 -13.12 -38.95 4.96
CA ARG A 188 -11.68 -39.15 4.78
C ARG A 188 -10.94 -37.84 4.55
N TYR A 189 -11.51 -36.97 3.72
CA TYR A 189 -10.93 -35.66 3.43
C TYR A 189 -10.91 -34.76 4.67
N VAL A 190 -12.02 -34.66 5.39
CA VAL A 190 -12.11 -33.86 6.62
C VAL A 190 -11.13 -34.37 7.68
N THR A 191 -11.04 -35.69 7.88
CA THR A 191 -10.09 -36.30 8.82
C THR A 191 -8.63 -36.01 8.43
N ALA A 192 -8.29 -36.05 7.13
CA ALA A 192 -6.96 -35.72 6.63
C ALA A 192 -6.59 -34.24 6.81
N ILE A 193 -7.55 -33.33 6.56
CA ILE A 193 -7.37 -31.90 6.79
C ILE A 193 -7.25 -31.60 8.29
N TYR A 194 -8.05 -32.27 9.13
CA TYR A 194 -7.98 -32.16 10.58
C TYR A 194 -6.59 -32.56 11.12
N TRP A 195 -6.04 -33.69 10.68
CA TRP A 195 -4.66 -34.09 11.02
C TRP A 195 -3.63 -33.03 10.56
N SER A 196 -3.79 -32.50 9.35
CA SER A 196 -2.84 -31.56 8.78
C SER A 196 -2.85 -30.21 9.49
N ILE A 197 -4.04 -29.70 9.87
CA ILE A 197 -4.17 -28.41 10.55
C ILE A 197 -3.71 -28.51 12.01
N THR A 198 -4.05 -29.57 12.76
CA THR A 198 -3.63 -29.74 14.16
C THR A 198 -2.11 -29.85 14.30
N THR A 199 -1.44 -30.43 13.30
CA THR A 199 0.02 -30.49 13.21
C THR A 199 0.62 -29.16 12.79
N LEU A 200 -0.01 -28.44 11.85
CA LEU A 200 0.45 -27.11 11.41
C LEU A 200 0.40 -26.08 12.55
N THR A 201 -0.73 -26.04 13.27
CA THR A 201 -0.96 -25.12 14.39
C THR A 201 -0.25 -25.56 15.67
N THR A 202 0.58 -26.61 15.61
CA THR A 202 1.36 -27.14 16.73
C THR A 202 0.50 -27.51 17.95
N THR A 203 -0.76 -27.90 17.72
CA THR A 203 -1.70 -28.30 18.79
C THR A 203 -1.46 -29.74 19.20
N GLY A 204 -1.40 -30.66 18.22
CA GLY A 204 -0.95 -32.04 18.43
C GLY A 204 -1.70 -32.82 19.52
N TYR A 205 -3.01 -33.03 19.39
CA TYR A 205 -3.80 -33.78 20.38
C TYR A 205 -3.33 -35.22 20.60
N GLY A 206 -2.70 -35.84 19.60
CA GLY A 206 -2.17 -37.20 19.66
C GLY A 206 -3.18 -38.29 19.28
N ASP A 207 -4.42 -37.90 18.99
CA ASP A 207 -5.48 -38.77 18.48
C ASP A 207 -5.14 -39.40 17.12
N LEU A 208 -4.44 -38.66 16.26
CA LEU A 208 -3.97 -39.12 14.95
C LEU A 208 -2.46 -38.94 14.84
N HIS A 209 -1.72 -40.04 14.92
CA HIS A 209 -0.25 -40.04 14.89
C HIS A 209 0.30 -41.12 13.96
N ALA A 210 1.54 -40.96 13.52
CA ALA A 210 2.19 -41.88 12.59
C ALA A 210 2.49 -43.23 13.26
N GLU A 211 2.05 -44.32 12.65
CA GLU A 211 2.25 -45.69 13.15
C GLU A 211 3.38 -46.43 12.40
N ASN A 212 3.63 -46.04 11.15
CA ASN A 212 4.64 -46.64 10.30
C ASN A 212 5.79 -45.68 10.00
N THR A 213 6.96 -46.24 9.68
CA THR A 213 8.19 -45.46 9.46
C THR A 213 8.06 -44.47 8.30
N ARG A 214 7.24 -44.75 7.28
CA ARG A 214 7.04 -43.85 6.13
C ARG A 214 6.30 -42.58 6.53
N GLU A 215 5.23 -42.74 7.31
CA GLU A 215 4.48 -41.63 7.92
C GLU A 215 5.35 -40.84 8.90
N MET A 216 6.17 -41.52 9.71
CA MET A 216 7.09 -40.85 10.64
C MET A 216 8.08 -39.94 9.91
N VAL A 217 8.70 -40.41 8.81
CA VAL A 217 9.62 -39.60 8.00
C VAL A 217 8.89 -38.40 7.39
N PHE A 218 7.70 -38.61 6.83
CA PHE A 218 6.90 -37.51 6.30
C PHE A 218 6.53 -36.49 7.39
N GLY A 219 6.11 -36.96 8.56
CA GLY A 219 5.79 -36.14 9.72
C GLY A 219 6.97 -35.28 10.17
N ILE A 220 8.18 -35.84 10.23
CA ILE A 220 9.41 -35.08 10.56
C ILE A 220 9.62 -33.94 9.55
N CYS A 221 9.57 -34.24 8.25
CA CYS A 221 9.73 -33.22 7.20
C CYS A 221 8.63 -32.15 7.28
N TYR A 222 7.39 -32.54 7.52
CA TYR A 222 6.26 -31.61 7.61
C TYR A 222 6.35 -30.71 8.85
N MET A 223 6.73 -31.25 10.01
CA MET A 223 6.95 -30.46 11.23
C MET A 223 8.07 -29.43 11.05
N LEU A 224 9.18 -29.79 10.40
CA LEU A 224 10.25 -28.84 10.06
C LEU A 224 9.77 -27.72 9.12
N PHE A 225 8.97 -28.07 8.11
CA PHE A 225 8.33 -27.10 7.24
C PHE A 225 7.38 -26.15 8.01
N ASN A 226 6.56 -26.69 8.92
CA ASN A 226 5.62 -25.92 9.73
C ASN A 226 6.33 -24.91 10.64
N LEU A 227 7.48 -25.27 11.22
CA LEU A 227 8.28 -24.34 12.00
C LEU A 227 8.69 -23.12 11.17
N GLY A 228 9.16 -23.34 9.93
CA GLY A 228 9.52 -22.28 9.00
C GLY A 228 8.32 -21.44 8.57
N LEU A 229 7.21 -22.07 8.22
CA LEU A 229 5.99 -21.39 7.79
C LEU A 229 5.39 -20.52 8.91
N THR A 230 5.30 -21.03 10.13
CA THR A 230 4.79 -20.29 11.30
C THR A 230 5.68 -19.09 11.62
N SER A 231 7.01 -19.25 11.58
CA SER A 231 7.95 -18.13 11.74
C SER A 231 7.75 -17.05 10.66
N TYR A 232 7.58 -17.46 9.40
CA TYR A 232 7.28 -16.55 8.30
C TYR A 232 5.95 -15.80 8.51
N LEU A 233 4.88 -16.48 8.93
CA LEU A 233 3.58 -15.86 9.21
C LEU A 233 3.70 -14.82 10.32
N ILE A 234 4.34 -15.15 11.44
CA ILE A 234 4.54 -14.24 12.57
C ILE A 234 5.34 -13.01 12.11
N GLY A 235 6.45 -13.19 11.40
CA GLY A 235 7.28 -12.08 10.92
C GLY A 235 6.52 -11.11 10.00
N ASN A 236 5.68 -11.64 9.12
CA ASN A 236 4.84 -10.81 8.25
C ASN A 236 3.77 -10.05 9.02
N MET A 237 3.10 -10.70 9.98
CA MET A 237 2.08 -10.04 10.81
C MET A 237 2.69 -8.95 11.68
N THR A 238 3.87 -9.18 12.26
CA THR A 238 4.61 -8.15 13.01
C THR A 238 4.91 -6.93 12.16
N ASN A 239 5.40 -7.11 10.93
CA ASN A 239 5.67 -6.00 10.02
C ASN A 239 4.41 -5.18 9.70
N LEU A 240 3.27 -5.85 9.50
CA LEU A 240 1.99 -5.18 9.25
C LEU A 240 1.50 -4.39 10.47
N VAL A 241 1.63 -4.95 11.68
CA VAL A 241 1.24 -4.27 12.92
C VAL A 241 2.12 -3.05 13.19
N VAL A 242 3.45 -3.18 13.01
CA VAL A 242 4.40 -2.08 13.17
C VAL A 242 4.06 -0.94 12.21
N HIS A 243 3.82 -1.26 10.93
CA HIS A 243 3.43 -0.26 9.94
C HIS A 243 2.09 0.40 10.28
N GLY A 244 1.08 -0.40 10.66
CA GLY A 244 -0.26 0.10 10.99
C GLY A 244 -0.31 1.02 12.22
N THR A 245 0.67 0.90 13.13
CA THR A 245 0.74 1.69 14.36
C THR A 245 1.80 2.79 14.33
N SER A 246 2.57 2.92 13.24
CA SER A 246 3.72 3.83 13.14
C SER A 246 3.38 5.29 13.37
N HIS A 247 2.25 5.77 12.83
CA HIS A 247 1.84 7.17 12.96
C HIS A 247 1.56 7.56 14.42
N THR A 248 0.76 6.76 15.12
CA THR A 248 0.44 6.96 16.54
C THR A 248 1.69 6.79 17.42
N LYS A 249 2.58 5.87 17.06
CA LYS A 249 3.86 5.68 17.76
C LYS A 249 4.74 6.94 17.68
N ASN A 250 4.99 7.46 16.48
CA ASN A 250 5.82 8.65 16.28
C ASN A 250 5.28 9.87 17.06
N PHE A 251 3.96 10.04 17.12
CA PHE A 251 3.33 11.07 17.93
C PHE A 251 3.63 10.92 19.43
N ARG A 252 3.46 9.70 19.97
CA ARG A 252 3.75 9.43 21.38
C ARG A 252 5.23 9.63 21.71
N ASP A 253 6.12 9.21 20.82
CA ASP A 253 7.57 9.40 20.96
C ASP A 253 7.92 10.90 21.00
N THR A 254 7.26 11.72 20.16
CA THR A 254 7.44 13.19 20.15
C THR A 254 6.93 13.84 21.43
N ILE A 255 5.76 13.44 21.92
CA ILE A 255 5.18 13.93 23.19
C ILE A 255 6.09 13.58 24.36
N GLN A 256 6.62 12.36 24.39
CA GLN A 256 7.53 11.91 25.43
C GLN A 256 8.83 12.73 25.43
N ALA A 257 9.47 12.90 24.27
CA ALA A 257 10.69 13.70 24.15
C ALA A 257 10.49 15.16 24.59
N ALA A 258 9.33 15.75 24.27
CA ALA A 258 8.98 17.10 24.69
C ALA A 258 8.79 17.19 26.22
N SER A 259 8.10 16.25 26.85
CA SER A 259 7.93 16.24 28.31
C SER A 259 9.26 15.98 29.03
N GLU A 260 10.11 15.09 28.51
CA GLU A 260 11.46 14.88 29.04
C GLU A 260 12.31 16.15 28.97
N PHE A 261 12.23 16.89 27.86
CA PHE A 261 12.89 18.19 27.71
C PHE A 261 12.39 19.22 28.73
N ALA A 262 11.07 19.30 28.96
CA ALA A 262 10.50 20.22 29.94
C ALA A 262 10.96 19.89 31.37
N SER A 263 10.90 18.61 31.73
CA SER A 263 11.32 18.11 33.04
C SER A 263 12.81 18.36 33.31
N ARG A 264 13.67 18.03 32.33
CA ARG A 264 15.13 18.19 32.44
C ARG A 264 15.54 19.64 32.69
N ASN A 265 14.86 20.58 32.04
CA ASN A 265 15.13 22.01 32.15
C ASN A 265 14.30 22.71 33.24
N LYS A 266 13.48 21.96 34.00
CA LYS A 266 12.61 22.49 35.06
C LYS A 266 11.71 23.62 34.55
N LEU A 267 11.12 23.44 33.37
CA LEU A 267 10.20 24.44 32.83
C LEU A 267 8.96 24.57 33.73
N PRO A 268 8.47 25.78 33.99
CA PRO A 268 7.15 26.03 34.55
C PRO A 268 6.06 25.22 33.84
N LYS A 269 5.13 24.67 34.65
CA LYS A 269 4.03 23.82 34.17
C LYS A 269 3.21 24.43 33.03
N HIS A 270 3.01 25.76 33.05
CA HIS A 270 2.27 26.45 31.99
C HIS A 270 2.99 26.37 30.63
N MET A 271 4.33 26.44 30.59
CA MET A 271 5.09 26.33 29.34
C MET A 271 5.08 24.90 28.81
N GLU A 272 5.16 23.91 29.70
CA GLU A 272 5.02 22.51 29.32
C GLU A 272 3.64 22.22 28.72
N GLU A 273 2.56 22.67 29.37
CA GLU A 273 1.19 22.51 28.86
C GLU A 273 0.99 23.21 27.51
N GLN A 274 1.55 24.40 27.33
CA GLN A 274 1.54 25.11 26.04
C GLN A 274 2.28 24.34 24.95
N MET A 275 3.47 23.83 25.24
CA MET A 275 4.24 23.04 24.29
C MET A 275 3.51 21.75 23.89
N LEU A 276 3.01 20.98 24.86
CA LEU A 276 2.32 19.70 24.60
C LEU A 276 0.99 19.91 23.87
N SER A 277 0.24 20.96 24.22
CA SER A 277 -1.01 21.30 23.52
C SER A 277 -0.75 21.70 22.07
N HIS A 278 0.34 22.43 21.80
CA HIS A 278 0.77 22.75 20.44
C HIS A 278 1.11 21.49 19.63
N ILE A 279 1.88 20.55 20.20
CA ILE A 279 2.20 19.27 19.52
C ILE A 279 0.93 18.47 19.22
N CYS A 280 -0.02 18.40 20.16
CA CYS A 280 -1.30 17.72 19.98
C CYS A 280 -2.15 18.35 18.86
N LEU A 281 -2.24 19.68 18.84
CA LEU A 281 -2.94 20.42 17.78
C LEU A 281 -2.28 20.22 16.42
N ARG A 282 -0.94 20.27 16.38
CA ARG A 282 -0.16 20.02 15.16
C ARG A 282 -0.43 18.63 14.62
N PHE A 283 -0.40 17.59 15.45
CA PHE A 283 -0.69 16.20 15.02
C PHE A 283 -2.11 16.03 14.47
N LYS A 284 -3.11 16.64 15.12
CA LYS A 284 -4.50 16.62 14.62
C LYS A 284 -4.67 17.32 13.27
N THR A 285 -3.81 18.30 12.98
CA THR A 285 -3.87 19.13 11.77
C THR A 285 -2.79 18.74 10.74
N GLU A 286 -1.97 17.73 11.03
CA GLU A 286 -0.82 17.33 10.21
C GLU A 286 -1.24 16.84 8.82
N GLY A 287 -2.37 16.13 8.73
CA GLY A 287 -2.97 15.73 7.44
C GLY A 287 -3.40 16.89 6.54
N LEU A 288 -3.45 18.12 7.06
CA LEU A 288 -3.73 19.33 6.29
C LEU A 288 -2.44 19.99 5.77
N LYS A 289 -1.27 19.70 6.36
CA LYS A 289 0.03 20.20 5.88
C LYS A 289 0.46 19.40 4.64
N GLN A 290 -0.13 19.75 3.51
CA GLN A 290 0.10 19.09 2.20
C GLN A 290 1.42 19.47 1.52
N GLN A 291 2.26 20.30 2.15
CA GLN A 291 3.41 20.90 1.49
C GLN A 291 4.46 19.86 1.05
N GLU A 292 4.76 18.88 1.90
CA GLU A 292 5.66 17.77 1.55
C GLU A 292 5.12 16.93 0.37
N THR A 293 3.79 16.79 0.26
CA THR A 293 3.16 16.07 -0.85
C THR A 293 3.26 16.88 -2.14
N LEU A 294 3.05 18.20 -2.07
CA LEU A 294 3.15 19.10 -3.23
C LEU A 294 4.59 19.26 -3.72
N ASP A 295 5.59 19.18 -2.84
CA ASP A 295 7.00 19.25 -3.21
C ASP A 295 7.49 18.00 -3.97
N GLY A 296 6.79 16.87 -3.82
CA GLY A 296 7.01 15.68 -4.64
C GLY A 296 6.48 15.80 -6.08
N LEU A 297 5.70 16.84 -6.40
CA LEU A 297 5.11 17.02 -7.73
C LEU A 297 6.01 17.85 -8.66
N PRO A 298 6.01 17.57 -9.97
CA PRO A 298 6.67 18.41 -10.96
C PRO A 298 6.14 19.86 -10.93
N LYS A 299 7.02 20.83 -11.20
CA LYS A 299 6.70 22.27 -11.17
C LYS A 299 5.43 22.61 -11.94
N ALA A 300 5.24 22.05 -13.14
CA ALA A 300 4.07 22.33 -13.97
C ALA A 300 2.74 21.94 -13.27
N ILE A 301 2.67 20.75 -12.67
CA ILE A 301 1.48 20.28 -11.96
C ILE A 301 1.23 21.15 -10.72
N ARG A 302 2.29 21.45 -9.97
CA ARG A 302 2.20 22.32 -8.78
C ARG A 302 1.70 23.71 -9.15
N SER A 303 2.19 24.29 -10.26
CA SER A 303 1.74 25.58 -10.76
C SER A 303 0.25 25.56 -11.15
N SER A 304 -0.22 24.53 -11.85
CA SER A 304 -1.65 24.40 -12.18
C SER A 304 -2.54 24.24 -10.95
N ILE A 305 -2.08 23.51 -9.93
CA ILE A 305 -2.80 23.39 -8.65
C ILE A 305 -2.86 24.75 -7.95
N ALA A 306 -1.73 25.46 -7.87
CA ALA A 306 -1.66 26.77 -7.22
C ALA A 306 -2.56 27.81 -7.92
N GLU A 307 -2.55 27.84 -9.26
CA GLU A 307 -3.43 28.67 -10.07
C GLU A 307 -4.90 28.40 -9.73
N TYR A 308 -5.32 27.13 -9.77
CA TYR A 308 -6.72 26.78 -9.49
C TYR A 308 -7.15 27.14 -8.06
N LEU A 309 -6.29 26.91 -7.06
CA LEU A 309 -6.64 27.12 -5.65
C LEU A 309 -6.54 28.58 -5.20
N PHE A 310 -5.53 29.32 -5.65
CA PHE A 310 -5.13 30.59 -5.02
C PHE A 310 -5.29 31.81 -5.92
N PHE A 311 -5.35 31.64 -7.25
CA PHE A 311 -5.49 32.77 -8.17
C PHE A 311 -6.69 33.68 -7.86
N PRO A 312 -7.92 33.16 -7.62
CA PRO A 312 -9.07 34.00 -7.35
C PRO A 312 -8.98 34.79 -6.04
N ILE A 313 -8.15 34.31 -5.10
CA ILE A 313 -7.93 34.94 -3.79
C ILE A 313 -6.92 36.07 -3.95
N VAL A 314 -5.75 35.76 -4.54
CA VAL A 314 -4.66 36.73 -4.74
C VAL A 314 -5.11 37.90 -5.61
N GLN A 315 -5.95 37.66 -6.62
CA GLN A 315 -6.50 38.71 -7.48
C GLN A 315 -7.36 39.75 -6.74
N LYS A 316 -8.03 39.34 -5.65
CA LYS A 316 -8.93 40.22 -4.88
C LYS A 316 -8.21 41.07 -3.83
N VAL A 317 -6.99 40.69 -3.46
CA VAL A 317 -6.18 41.39 -2.46
C VAL A 317 -5.91 42.82 -2.91
N TYR A 318 -6.15 43.79 -2.04
CA TYR A 318 -6.06 45.22 -2.36
C TYR A 318 -4.70 45.61 -2.99
N LEU A 319 -3.61 44.99 -2.52
CA LEU A 319 -2.25 45.28 -2.97
C LEU A 319 -2.04 45.00 -4.46
N PHE A 320 -2.72 43.98 -5.00
CA PHE A 320 -2.53 43.47 -6.37
C PHE A 320 -3.68 43.84 -7.31
N GLN A 321 -4.60 44.70 -6.89
CA GLN A 321 -5.64 45.22 -7.77
C GLN A 321 -5.01 46.01 -8.92
N GLY A 322 -5.36 45.66 -10.15
CA GLY A 322 -4.81 46.25 -11.38
C GLY A 322 -3.64 45.48 -12.00
N PHE A 323 -3.15 44.41 -11.36
CA PHE A 323 -2.09 43.57 -11.92
C PHE A 323 -2.58 42.74 -13.12
N SER A 324 -1.68 42.52 -14.08
CA SER A 324 -1.95 41.62 -15.21
C SER A 324 -2.09 40.16 -14.77
N PHE A 325 -2.86 39.37 -15.53
CA PHE A 325 -3.06 37.94 -15.29
C PHE A 325 -1.73 37.18 -15.14
N ASN A 326 -0.77 37.43 -16.04
CA ASN A 326 0.53 36.75 -16.04
C ASN A 326 1.34 37.02 -14.77
N LEU A 327 1.24 38.23 -14.21
CA LEU A 327 1.97 38.61 -13.00
C LEU A 327 1.34 37.96 -11.75
N ILE A 328 0.01 37.94 -11.66
CA ILE A 328 -0.71 37.23 -10.59
C ILE A 328 -0.41 35.73 -10.66
N PHE A 329 -0.41 35.15 -11.85
CA PHE A 329 -0.02 33.76 -12.06
C PHE A 329 1.40 33.51 -11.54
N GLN A 330 2.37 34.35 -11.91
CA GLN A 330 3.75 34.23 -11.43
C GLN A 330 3.84 34.34 -9.90
N LEU A 331 3.12 35.27 -9.27
CA LEU A 331 3.04 35.41 -7.82
C LEU A 331 2.49 34.13 -7.17
N VAL A 332 1.35 33.64 -7.66
CA VAL A 332 0.68 32.45 -7.14
C VAL A 332 1.58 31.22 -7.23
N THR A 333 2.35 31.06 -8.31
CA THR A 333 3.27 29.92 -8.47
C THR A 333 4.46 29.93 -7.52
N GLU A 334 4.84 31.11 -7.01
CA GLU A 334 5.95 31.28 -6.05
C GLU A 334 5.47 31.37 -4.60
N MET A 335 4.15 31.53 -4.39
CA MET A 335 3.54 31.48 -3.07
C MET A 335 3.53 30.05 -2.52
N GLN A 336 3.73 29.93 -1.21
CA GLN A 336 3.66 28.66 -0.51
C GLN A 336 2.49 28.67 0.45
N ALA A 337 1.63 27.66 0.37
CA ALA A 337 0.49 27.52 1.27
C ALA A 337 0.89 26.80 2.55
N GLU A 338 0.62 27.41 3.69
CA GLU A 338 0.86 26.87 5.01
C GLU A 338 -0.45 26.82 5.82
N TYR A 339 -0.56 25.83 6.69
CA TYR A 339 -1.68 25.70 7.62
C TYR A 339 -1.18 25.91 9.05
N TYR A 340 -1.84 26.84 9.73
CA TYR A 340 -1.57 27.18 11.12
C TYR A 340 -2.75 26.75 12.00
N PRO A 341 -2.54 25.93 13.05
CA PRO A 341 -3.54 25.66 14.08
C PRO A 341 -3.93 26.94 14.83
N PRO A 342 -5.04 26.93 15.59
CA PRO A 342 -5.44 28.08 16.41
C PRO A 342 -4.43 28.39 17.51
N LYS A 343 -4.35 29.68 17.88
CA LYS A 343 -3.49 30.26 18.93
C LYS A 343 -1.99 30.19 18.64
N GLU A 344 -1.61 30.08 17.38
CA GLU A 344 -0.22 30.12 16.93
C GLU A 344 0.16 31.55 16.53
N ASP A 345 1.32 32.01 17.01
CA ASP A 345 1.90 33.30 16.62
C ASP A 345 2.60 33.13 15.28
N VAL A 346 2.04 33.74 14.23
CA VAL A 346 2.56 33.69 12.85
C VAL A 346 3.67 34.72 12.64
N ILE A 347 3.51 35.90 13.25
CA ILE A 347 4.50 36.99 13.26
C ILE A 347 4.65 37.48 14.69
N LEU A 348 5.88 37.71 15.12
CA LEU A 348 6.17 38.37 16.39
C LEU A 348 6.45 39.86 16.21
N GLN A 349 6.02 40.68 17.17
CA GLN A 349 6.37 42.09 17.22
C GLN A 349 7.91 42.26 17.26
N ASN A 350 8.43 43.21 16.48
CA ASN A 350 9.85 43.50 16.28
C ASN A 350 10.64 42.43 15.51
N GLU A 351 9.98 41.44 14.92
CA GLU A 351 10.64 40.48 14.03
C GLU A 351 11.07 41.13 12.71
N ALA A 352 12.16 40.65 12.11
CA ALA A 352 12.63 41.13 10.82
C ALA A 352 11.67 40.69 9.69
N PRO A 353 11.29 41.59 8.75
CA PRO A 353 10.30 41.28 7.72
C PRO A 353 10.88 40.37 6.62
N ALA A 354 10.54 39.08 6.68
CA ALA A 354 10.96 38.08 5.70
C ALA A 354 9.87 37.75 4.65
N TYR A 355 8.61 37.70 5.07
CA TYR A 355 7.50 37.21 4.26
C TYR A 355 6.29 38.13 4.30
N LEU A 356 5.56 38.12 3.19
CA LEU A 356 4.22 38.66 3.01
C LEU A 356 3.21 37.52 3.19
N TYR A 357 2.08 37.78 3.83
CA TYR A 357 1.09 36.74 4.12
C TYR A 357 -0.31 37.13 3.64
N ILE A 358 -1.02 36.20 2.99
CA ILE A 358 -2.41 36.37 2.55
C ILE A 358 -3.27 35.28 3.18
N ILE A 359 -4.39 35.67 3.79
CA ILE A 359 -5.30 34.73 4.44
C ILE A 359 -6.21 34.10 3.38
N VAL A 360 -6.15 32.78 3.24
CA VAL A 360 -7.03 32.01 2.33
C VAL A 360 -8.34 31.64 3.02
N SER A 361 -8.24 31.15 4.25
CA SER A 361 -9.37 30.79 5.09
C SER A 361 -9.00 30.90 6.56
N GLY A 362 -9.98 31.22 7.42
CA GLY A 362 -9.77 31.41 8.85
C GLY A 362 -9.63 32.89 9.22
N ALA A 363 -9.16 33.15 10.45
CA ALA A 363 -9.01 34.49 10.97
C ALA A 363 -7.82 34.61 11.92
N VAL A 364 -7.15 35.75 11.84
CA VAL A 364 -6.03 36.12 12.73
C VAL A 364 -6.38 37.39 13.48
N VAL A 365 -5.75 37.57 14.64
CA VAL A 365 -5.84 38.79 15.43
C VAL A 365 -4.45 39.42 15.52
N SER A 366 -4.36 40.68 15.15
CA SER A 366 -3.19 41.52 15.41
C SER A 366 -3.30 42.09 16.82
N ASN A 367 -2.31 41.76 17.65
CA ASN A 367 -2.16 42.33 18.97
C ASN A 367 -1.11 43.43 18.90
N PHE A 368 -1.51 44.65 19.30
CA PHE A 368 -0.59 45.77 19.46
C PHE A 368 -0.54 46.20 20.93
N SER A 369 0.65 46.24 21.53
CA SER A 369 0.86 46.79 22.87
C SER A 369 1.58 48.14 22.78
N LEU A 370 0.83 49.25 22.88
CA LEU A 370 1.39 50.61 23.07
C LEU A 370 1.88 50.79 24.52
N LEU A 371 1.18 50.17 25.48
CA LEU A 371 1.38 50.25 26.92
C LEU A 371 1.05 48.88 27.55
N PRO A 372 1.57 48.53 28.76
CA PRO A 372 1.31 47.24 29.41
C PRO A 372 -0.18 46.87 29.57
N ASN A 373 -1.05 47.88 29.63
CA ASN A 373 -2.47 47.73 29.94
C ASN A 373 -3.41 48.09 28.77
N LEU A 374 -2.91 48.41 27.57
CA LEU A 374 -3.73 48.81 26.44
C LEU A 374 -3.38 47.98 25.19
N GLN A 375 -4.20 46.96 24.95
CA GLN A 375 -4.10 46.11 23.76
C GLN A 375 -5.19 46.52 22.76
N VAL A 376 -4.77 46.92 21.56
CA VAL A 376 -5.68 47.11 20.42
C VAL A 376 -5.68 45.80 19.62
N HIS A 377 -6.87 45.25 19.38
CA HIS A 377 -7.07 43.98 18.66
C HIS A 377 -7.66 44.29 17.29
N GLY A 378 -6.87 44.10 16.23
CA GLY A 378 -7.38 44.11 14.85
C GLY A 378 -7.69 42.68 14.42
N ARG A 379 -8.90 42.39 13.94
CA ARG A 379 -9.24 41.07 13.41
C ARG A 379 -9.13 41.09 11.89
N LEU A 380 -8.33 40.19 11.34
CA LEU A 380 -8.20 39.98 9.90
C LEU A 380 -8.82 38.63 9.50
N THR A 381 -9.42 38.58 8.32
CA THR A 381 -10.24 37.49 7.78
C THR A 381 -9.78 37.10 6.37
N ALA A 382 -10.41 36.07 5.80
CA ALA A 382 -10.07 35.55 4.47
C ALA A 382 -10.12 36.62 3.37
N GLY A 383 -9.08 36.64 2.53
CA GLY A 383 -8.88 37.63 1.46
C GLY A 383 -8.06 38.86 1.89
N GLU A 384 -7.81 39.03 3.18
CA GLU A 384 -6.96 40.10 3.69
C GLU A 384 -5.48 39.67 3.75
N ILE A 385 -4.61 40.68 3.82
CA ILE A 385 -3.16 40.56 3.77
C ILE A 385 -2.56 41.10 5.06
N PHE A 386 -1.41 40.57 5.47
CA PHE A 386 -0.63 41.11 6.59
C PHE A 386 0.87 40.92 6.39
N GLY A 387 1.66 41.69 7.13
CA GLY A 387 3.13 41.71 7.06
C GLY A 387 3.69 42.53 5.90
N GLU A 388 2.82 43.09 5.05
CA GLU A 388 3.17 43.92 3.89
C GLU A 388 3.90 45.20 4.28
N ILE A 389 3.53 45.81 5.41
CA ILE A 389 4.17 47.04 5.89
C ILE A 389 5.65 46.79 6.17
N GLY A 390 5.96 45.71 6.90
CA GLY A 390 7.35 45.35 7.19
C GLY A 390 8.13 45.05 5.92
N VAL A 391 7.52 44.33 4.98
CA VAL A 391 8.16 43.92 3.71
C VAL A 391 8.43 45.11 2.78
N LEU A 392 7.45 46.00 2.61
CA LEU A 392 7.51 47.13 1.67
C LEU A 392 8.30 48.32 2.23
N CYS A 393 8.06 48.67 3.50
CA CYS A 393 8.72 49.81 4.16
C CYS A 393 10.09 49.47 4.78
N ASN A 394 10.50 48.20 4.71
CA ASN A 394 11.75 47.70 5.29
C ASN A 394 11.87 48.00 6.80
N MET A 395 10.79 47.78 7.54
CA MET A 395 10.73 48.02 8.98
C MET A 395 10.42 46.73 9.75
N SER A 396 10.80 46.68 11.03
CA SER A 396 10.45 45.56 11.90
C SER A 396 8.93 45.42 12.03
N GLN A 397 8.44 44.20 12.22
CA GLN A 397 7.00 43.94 12.26
C GLN A 397 6.34 44.68 13.43
N PRO A 398 5.35 45.55 13.16
CA PRO A 398 4.77 46.40 14.21
C PRO A 398 3.82 45.65 15.16
N PHE A 399 3.30 44.50 14.74
CA PHE A 399 2.26 43.74 15.45
C PHE A 399 2.68 42.29 15.66
N THR A 400 2.23 41.69 16.77
CA THR A 400 2.19 40.22 16.89
C THR A 400 0.89 39.73 16.28
N ILE A 401 0.95 38.75 15.37
CA ILE A 401 -0.21 38.20 14.68
C ILE A 401 -0.44 36.78 15.14
N ARG A 402 -1.62 36.52 15.72
CA ARG A 402 -2.00 35.23 16.28
C ARG A 402 -3.22 34.65 15.58
N THR A 403 -3.19 33.37 15.23
CA THR A 403 -4.36 32.67 14.69
C THR A 403 -5.45 32.50 15.75
N THR A 404 -6.72 32.68 15.37
CA THR A 404 -7.86 32.42 16.28
C THR A 404 -8.50 31.06 16.04
N GLU A 405 -8.53 30.65 14.78
CA GLU A 405 -9.04 29.37 14.30
C GLU A 405 -8.00 28.73 13.36
N LEU A 406 -8.28 27.52 12.88
CA LEU A 406 -7.45 26.88 11.86
C LEU A 406 -7.40 27.80 10.64
N THR A 407 -6.20 28.29 10.32
CA THR A 407 -6.02 29.32 9.29
C THR A 407 -5.09 28.79 8.20
N GLN A 408 -5.53 28.91 6.94
CA GLN A 408 -4.70 28.65 5.77
C GLN A 408 -4.14 29.98 5.27
N ILE A 409 -2.82 30.05 5.13
CA ILE A 409 -2.10 31.28 4.83
C ILE A 409 -1.15 31.03 3.65
N LEU A 410 -1.16 31.92 2.67
CA LEU A 410 -0.15 31.95 1.62
C LEU A 410 0.99 32.84 2.06
N ARG A 411 2.22 32.33 2.05
CA ARG A 411 3.43 33.11 2.27
C ARG A 411 4.15 33.40 0.95
N LEU A 412 4.69 34.60 0.82
CA LEU A 412 5.56 35.01 -0.28
C LEU A 412 6.83 35.65 0.27
N ASN A 413 7.99 35.19 -0.20
CA ASN A 413 9.27 35.76 0.22
C ASN A 413 9.42 37.19 -0.33
N ARG A 414 9.89 38.10 0.53
CA ARG A 414 10.21 39.48 0.18
C ARG A 414 11.08 39.60 -1.08
N THR A 415 12.15 38.81 -1.19
CA THR A 415 13.07 38.87 -2.33
C THR A 415 12.36 38.52 -3.64
N THR A 416 11.52 37.48 -3.62
CA THR A 416 10.71 37.05 -4.77
C THR A 416 9.70 38.12 -5.16
N LEU A 417 9.00 38.73 -4.20
CA LEU A 417 8.06 39.82 -4.45
C LEU A 417 8.74 40.98 -5.18
N PHE A 418 9.88 41.46 -4.68
CA PHE A 418 10.60 42.57 -5.31
C PHE A 418 11.17 42.19 -6.68
N ASN A 419 11.59 40.94 -6.89
CA ASN A 419 12.06 40.47 -8.19
C ASN A 419 10.93 40.47 -9.23
N ILE A 420 9.72 40.06 -8.85
CA ILE A 420 8.53 40.07 -9.73
C ILE A 420 8.12 41.51 -10.04
N ILE A 421 8.01 42.37 -9.02
CA ILE A 421 7.61 43.78 -9.20
C ILE A 421 8.63 44.55 -10.06
N ARG A 422 9.94 44.27 -9.92
CA ARG A 422 10.98 44.94 -10.72
C ARG A 422 10.89 44.66 -12.23
N GLN A 423 10.21 43.59 -12.64
CA GLN A 423 10.03 43.27 -14.06
C GLN A 423 9.09 44.27 -14.77
N SER A 424 8.26 45.00 -14.01
CA SER A 424 7.32 45.99 -14.55
C SER A 424 7.26 47.25 -13.67
N ARG A 425 7.77 48.36 -14.22
CA ARG A 425 7.83 49.64 -13.50
C ARG A 425 6.43 50.22 -13.19
N GLN A 426 5.43 49.89 -14.00
CA GLN A 426 4.03 50.28 -13.79
C GLN A 426 3.42 49.56 -12.58
N ASP A 427 3.77 48.28 -12.37
CA ASP A 427 3.24 47.50 -11.27
C ASP A 427 3.84 47.92 -9.92
N ALA A 428 5.09 48.37 -9.89
CA ALA A 428 5.71 48.97 -8.71
C ALA A 428 4.97 50.24 -8.24
N THR A 429 4.53 51.08 -9.19
CA THR A 429 3.73 52.27 -8.88
C THR A 429 2.32 51.90 -8.39
N ILE A 430 1.71 50.86 -8.96
CA ILE A 430 0.38 50.37 -8.53
C ILE A 430 0.44 49.89 -7.07
N VAL A 431 1.41 49.06 -6.70
CA VAL A 431 1.58 48.55 -5.33
C VAL A 431 1.72 49.68 -4.32
N MET A 432 2.58 50.66 -4.60
CA MET A 432 2.76 51.79 -3.70
C MET A 432 1.50 52.65 -3.63
N SER A 433 0.82 52.89 -4.76
CA SER A 433 -0.44 53.66 -4.78
C SER A 433 -1.56 52.98 -3.99
N ASN A 434 -1.70 51.66 -4.12
CA ASN A 434 -2.69 50.87 -3.40
C ASN A 434 -2.39 50.88 -1.90
N LEU A 435 -1.10 50.81 -1.51
CA LEU A 435 -0.70 50.93 -0.10
C LEU A 435 -1.08 52.30 0.47
N PHE A 436 -0.76 53.40 -0.23
CA PHE A 436 -1.10 54.74 0.24
C PHE A 436 -2.60 55.03 0.29
N GLN A 437 -3.42 54.37 -0.53
CA GLN A 437 -4.88 54.53 -0.50
C GLN A 437 -5.56 53.86 0.70
N VAL A 438 -4.94 52.84 1.30
CA VAL A 438 -5.51 52.13 2.45
C VAL A 438 -5.07 52.73 3.79
N PHE A 439 -3.89 53.35 3.84
CA PHE A 439 -3.31 53.92 5.07
C PHE A 439 -3.47 55.45 5.21
N ASN A 440 -4.14 56.12 4.26
CA ASN A 440 -4.68 57.47 4.40
C ASN A 440 -6.19 57.39 4.62
#